data_AF-A0A1I7KLU3-F1
#
_entry.id   AF-A0A1I7KLU3-F1
#
_cell.length_a   1.000
_cell.length_b   1.000
_cell.length_c   1.000
_cell.angle_alpha   90.00
_cell.angle_beta   90.00
_cell.angle_gamma   90.00
#
_symmetry.space_group_name_H-M   'P 1'
#
loop_
_entity.id
_entity.type
_entity.pdbx_description
1 polymer ?
#
loop_
_entity_poly.entity_id
_entity_poly.type
_entity_poly.pdbx_seq_one_letter_code
_entity_poly.pdbx_strand_id
1 'polypeptide(L)'
;MATDENGQSWQDRLVLACHNTDLGNSRDQEDEMFRQEARKAPLSELRIFLESPVGRHEGYARAVMSEVLRQREGDKAQEESRKDWWRGMWQQASAQLLGGVLVGIVLGAGGALLSGALLCN
;
A
#
# COMPACT_ATOMS: atom_id res chain seq x y z
N MET A 1 -15.43 17.43 -0.83
CA MET A 1 -14.65 17.42 -2.07
C MET A 1 -13.25 17.85 -1.72
N ALA A 2 -12.25 17.03 -2.04
CA ALA A 2 -10.87 17.46 -1.91
C ALA A 2 -10.56 18.54 -2.96
N THR A 3 -9.75 19.50 -2.58
CA THR A 3 -9.25 20.55 -3.46
C THR A 3 -7.76 20.35 -3.72
N ASP A 4 -7.26 20.89 -4.83
CA ASP A 4 -5.83 20.97 -5.11
C ASP A 4 -5.17 22.15 -4.37
N GLU A 5 -3.89 22.36 -4.64
CA GLU A 5 -3.07 23.44 -4.06
C GLU A 5 -3.57 24.86 -4.41
N ASN A 6 -4.38 24.99 -5.47
CA ASN A 6 -4.97 26.25 -5.91
C ASN A 6 -6.43 26.41 -5.42
N GLY A 7 -6.92 25.48 -4.60
CA GLY A 7 -8.30 25.48 -4.12
C GLY A 7 -9.32 24.98 -5.16
N GLN A 8 -8.87 24.38 -6.26
CA GLN A 8 -9.71 23.88 -7.33
C GLN A 8 -10.23 22.47 -7.00
N SER A 9 -11.47 22.15 -7.37
CA SER A 9 -12.06 20.82 -7.16
C SER A 9 -11.35 19.77 -8.00
N TRP A 10 -10.94 18.66 -7.37
CA TRP A 10 -10.31 17.54 -8.08
C TRP A 10 -11.23 16.90 -9.13
N GLN A 11 -12.54 16.87 -8.88
CA GLN A 11 -13.52 16.34 -9.84
C GLN A 11 -13.55 17.20 -11.11
N ASP A 12 -13.60 18.52 -10.96
CA ASP A 12 -13.62 19.45 -12.10
C ASP A 12 -12.31 19.36 -12.88
N ARG A 13 -11.19 19.22 -12.17
CA ARG A 13 -9.86 19.12 -12.78
C ARG A 13 -9.67 17.82 -13.57
N LEU A 14 -10.20 16.70 -13.08
CA LEU A 14 -10.19 15.41 -13.79
C LEU A 14 -11.10 15.43 -15.03
N VAL A 15 -12.27 16.07 -14.94
CA VAL A 15 -13.16 16.30 -16.09
C VAL A 15 -12.46 17.17 -17.13
N LEU A 16 -11.89 18.30 -16.70
CA LEU A 16 -11.16 19.22 -17.58
C LEU A 16 -10.00 18.51 -18.28
N ALA A 17 -9.25 17.66 -17.58
CA ALA A 17 -8.18 16.88 -18.18
C ALA A 17 -8.68 15.99 -19.33
N CYS A 18 -9.85 15.36 -19.18
CA CYS A 18 -10.44 14.53 -20.25
C CYS A 18 -10.85 15.34 -21.49
N HIS A 19 -11.25 16.60 -21.28
CA HIS A 19 -11.68 17.51 -22.35
C HIS A 19 -10.53 18.28 -23.02
N ASN A 20 -9.34 18.31 -22.42
CA ASN A 20 -8.20 19.06 -22.93
C ASN A 20 -7.42 18.30 -24.03
N THR A 21 -8.15 17.55 -24.87
CA THR A 21 -7.66 16.67 -25.95
C THR A 21 -7.15 17.44 -27.18
N ASP A 22 -7.19 18.78 -27.16
CA ASP A 22 -6.76 19.65 -28.25
C ASP A 22 -5.24 19.97 -28.26
N LEU A 23 -4.48 19.38 -27.34
CA LEU A 23 -3.02 19.44 -27.39
C LEU A 23 -2.55 18.45 -28.46
N GLY A 24 -2.43 18.89 -29.71
CA GLY A 24 -2.07 18.14 -30.93
C GLY A 24 -0.70 17.42 -30.92
N ASN A 25 -0.48 16.63 -29.88
CA ASN A 25 0.68 15.81 -29.61
C ASN A 25 0.24 14.34 -29.66
N SER A 26 1.17 13.44 -29.97
CA SER A 26 0.91 12.01 -30.14
C SER A 26 0.08 11.39 -29.02
N ARG A 27 -0.68 10.32 -29.33
CA ARG A 27 -1.48 9.54 -28.36
C ARG A 27 -0.70 9.18 -27.09
N ASP A 28 0.59 8.92 -27.21
CA ASP A 28 1.46 8.62 -26.06
C ASP A 28 1.62 9.81 -25.09
N GLN A 29 1.61 11.05 -25.59
CA GLN A 29 1.64 12.24 -24.73
C GLN A 29 0.31 12.47 -24.03
N GLU A 30 -0.81 12.21 -24.71
CA GLU A 30 -2.14 12.28 -24.09
C GLU A 30 -2.26 11.26 -22.96
N ASP A 31 -1.82 10.02 -23.21
CA ASP A 31 -1.77 8.96 -22.21
C ASP A 31 -0.93 9.36 -20.99
N GLU A 32 0.27 9.90 -21.23
CA GLU A 32 1.14 10.31 -20.15
C GLU A 32 0.56 11.48 -19.35
N MET A 33 -0.13 12.42 -20.01
CA MET A 33 -0.86 13.49 -19.32
C MET A 33 -1.97 12.93 -18.42
N PHE A 34 -2.81 12.02 -18.93
CA PHE A 34 -3.86 11.39 -18.13
C PHE A 34 -3.27 10.60 -16.95
N ARG A 35 -2.14 9.91 -17.16
CA ARG A 35 -1.45 9.20 -16.08
C ARG A 35 -0.92 10.15 -15.02
N GLN A 36 -0.30 11.25 -15.41
CA GLN A 36 0.22 12.24 -14.46
C GLN A 36 -0.90 12.86 -13.64
N GLU A 37 -2.02 13.19 -14.27
CA GLU A 37 -3.15 13.79 -13.59
C GLU A 37 -3.80 12.81 -12.60
N ALA A 38 -4.00 11.55 -13.01
CA ALA A 38 -4.47 10.49 -12.12
C ALA A 38 -3.49 10.16 -10.97
N ARG A 39 -2.18 10.30 -11.18
CA ARG A 39 -1.18 10.13 -10.11
C ARG A 39 -1.25 11.25 -9.07
N LYS A 40 -1.50 12.49 -9.50
CA LYS A 40 -1.63 13.66 -8.60
C LYS A 40 -2.95 13.64 -7.83
N ALA A 41 -4.02 13.14 -8.43
CA ALA A 41 -5.32 13.09 -7.79
C ALA A 41 -5.32 12.22 -6.50
N PRO A 42 -6.07 12.62 -5.47
CA PRO A 42 -6.37 11.76 -4.33
C PRO A 42 -7.08 10.49 -4.80
N LEU A 43 -6.68 9.33 -4.26
CA LEU A 43 -7.23 8.03 -4.66
C LEU A 43 -8.77 7.96 -4.52
N SER A 44 -9.31 8.56 -3.46
CA SER A 44 -10.76 8.62 -3.24
C SER A 44 -11.48 9.41 -4.33
N GLU A 45 -10.91 10.53 -4.76
CA GLU A 45 -11.51 11.39 -5.81
C GLU A 45 -11.40 10.73 -7.18
N LEU A 46 -10.26 10.12 -7.49
CA LEU A 46 -10.05 9.36 -8.72
C LEU A 46 -11.05 8.20 -8.83
N ARG A 47 -11.33 7.50 -7.72
CA ARG A 47 -12.32 6.43 -7.68
C ARG A 47 -13.73 6.96 -7.92
N ILE A 48 -14.14 8.02 -7.22
CA ILE A 48 -15.46 8.67 -7.41
C ILE A 48 -15.65 9.12 -8.86
N PHE A 49 -14.61 9.69 -9.46
CA PHE A 49 -14.63 10.12 -10.86
C PHE A 49 -14.84 8.94 -11.82
N LEU A 50 -14.14 7.83 -11.60
CA LEU A 50 -14.25 6.63 -12.43
C LEU A 50 -15.56 5.85 -12.23
N GLU A 51 -16.14 5.89 -11.03
CA GLU A 51 -17.45 5.31 -10.70
C GLU A 51 -18.62 6.12 -11.25
N SER A 52 -18.42 7.42 -11.52
CA SER A 52 -19.43 8.29 -12.11
C SER A 52 -19.73 7.87 -13.56
N PRO A 53 -20.95 8.08 -14.09
CA PRO A 53 -21.30 7.68 -15.45
C PRO A 53 -20.38 8.33 -16.50
N VAL A 54 -20.03 7.57 -17.53
CA VAL A 54 -19.12 8.01 -18.60
C VAL A 54 -19.80 9.08 -19.45
N GLY A 55 -19.22 10.28 -19.48
CA GLY A 55 -19.61 11.32 -20.43
C GLY A 55 -19.34 10.90 -21.87
N ARG A 56 -20.03 11.49 -22.84
CA ARG A 56 -20.03 11.09 -24.27
C ARG A 56 -18.62 11.03 -24.92
N HIS A 57 -17.59 11.64 -24.32
CA HIS A 57 -16.25 11.76 -24.88
C HIS A 57 -15.11 11.28 -23.95
N GLU A 58 -15.41 10.71 -22.77
CA GLU A 58 -14.40 10.48 -21.72
C GLU A 58 -13.85 9.03 -21.65
N GLY A 59 -14.34 8.13 -22.50
CA GLY A 59 -14.08 6.69 -22.36
C GLY A 59 -12.60 6.30 -22.41
N TYR A 60 -11.81 6.95 -23.28
CA TYR A 60 -10.39 6.65 -23.43
C TYR A 60 -9.55 7.16 -22.23
N ALA A 61 -9.69 8.44 -21.88
CA ALA A 61 -8.97 9.03 -20.76
C ALA A 61 -9.27 8.28 -19.45
N ARG A 62 -10.54 7.92 -19.22
CA ARG A 62 -10.95 7.12 -18.05
C ARG A 62 -10.33 5.73 -18.03
N ALA A 63 -10.16 5.07 -19.19
CA ALA A 63 -9.48 3.77 -19.25
C ALA A 63 -8.02 3.89 -18.78
N VAL A 64 -7.29 4.90 -19.25
CA VAL A 64 -5.90 5.16 -18.82
C VAL A 64 -5.83 5.49 -17.33
N MET A 65 -6.73 6.35 -16.85
CA MET A 65 -6.80 6.72 -15.43
C MET A 65 -7.20 5.53 -14.53
N SER A 66 -8.03 4.61 -15.01
CA SER A 66 -8.41 3.39 -14.28
C SER A 66 -7.24 2.43 -14.08
N GLU A 67 -6.33 2.34 -15.04
CA GLU A 67 -5.12 1.53 -14.91
C GLU A 67 -4.19 2.13 -13.83
N VAL A 68 -4.09 3.46 -13.75
CA VAL A 68 -3.35 4.13 -12.68
C VAL A 68 -3.98 3.88 -11.31
N LEU A 69 -5.31 3.93 -11.22
CA LEU A 69 -6.02 3.58 -9.97
C LEU A 69 -5.67 2.15 -9.54
N ARG A 70 -5.78 1.19 -10.46
CA ARG A 70 -5.47 -0.23 -10.21
C ARG A 70 -4.04 -0.44 -9.72
N GLN A 71 -3.06 0.23 -10.35
CA GLN A 71 -1.66 0.14 -9.93
C GLN A 71 -1.46 0.69 -8.52
N ARG A 72 -1.98 1.88 -8.23
CA ARG A 72 -1.83 2.52 -6.92
C ARG A 72 -2.54 1.76 -5.80
N GLU A 73 -3.67 1.12 -6.09
CA GLU A 73 -4.35 0.23 -5.14
C GLU A 73 -3.55 -1.05 -4.87
N GLY A 74 -2.95 -1.63 -5.91
CA GLY A 74 -2.05 -2.77 -5.78
C GLY A 74 -0.81 -2.46 -4.93
N ASP A 75 -0.20 -1.29 -5.12
CA ASP A 75 0.97 -0.86 -4.35
C ASP A 75 0.63 -0.69 -2.86
N LYS A 76 -0.53 -0.09 -2.55
CA LYS A 76 -1.02 0.04 -1.17
C LYS A 76 -1.27 -1.31 -0.52
N ALA A 77 -1.95 -2.22 -1.23
CA ALA A 77 -2.21 -3.56 -0.74
C ALA A 77 -0.90 -4.33 -0.47
N GLN A 78 0.11 -4.14 -1.32
CA GLN A 78 1.42 -4.75 -1.13
C GLN A 78 2.17 -4.15 0.08
N GLU A 79 2.05 -2.85 0.32
CA GLU A 79 2.64 -2.20 1.50
C GLU A 79 2.00 -2.70 2.80
N GLU A 80 0.68 -2.83 2.84
CA GLU A 80 -0.06 -3.39 3.98
C GLU A 80 0.34 -4.85 4.23
N SER A 81 0.42 -5.66 3.18
CA SER A 81 0.89 -7.05 3.27
C SER A 81 2.31 -7.17 3.84
N ARG A 82 3.23 -6.26 3.47
CA ARG A 82 4.58 -6.21 4.05
C ARG A 82 4.55 -5.86 5.54
N LYS A 83 3.72 -4.90 5.95
CA LYS A 83 3.58 -4.51 7.37
C LYS A 83 3.05 -5.67 8.21
N ASP A 84 2.04 -6.38 7.70
CA ASP A 84 1.48 -7.56 8.37
C ASP A 84 2.49 -8.71 8.45
N TRP A 85 3.26 -8.94 7.39
CA TRP A 85 4.35 -9.91 7.40
C TRP A 85 5.41 -9.59 8.47
N TRP A 86 5.85 -8.32 8.56
CA TRP A 86 6.78 -7.87 9.59
C TRP A 86 6.20 -8.02 11.00
N ARG A 87 4.91 -7.74 11.18
CA ARG A 87 4.22 -7.89 12.46
C ARG A 87 4.12 -9.36 12.88
N GLY A 88 3.82 -10.26 11.94
CA GLY A 88 3.81 -11.70 12.17
C GLY A 88 5.20 -12.26 12.52
N MET A 89 6.25 -11.80 11.83
CA MET A 89 7.63 -12.18 12.13
C MET A 89 8.04 -11.77 13.55
N TRP A 90 7.68 -10.55 14.00
CA TRP A 90 8.02 -10.07 15.33
C TRP A 90 7.34 -10.89 16.44
N GLN A 91 6.09 -11.29 16.23
CA GLN A 91 5.38 -12.18 17.15
C GLN A 91 6.04 -13.55 17.23
N GLN A 92 6.46 -14.13 16.10
CA GLN A 92 7.12 -15.42 16.06
C GLN A 92 8.50 -15.40 16.75
N ALA A 93 9.28 -14.32 16.59
CA ALA A 93 10.56 -14.15 17.28
C ALA A 93 10.39 -14.01 18.80
N SER A 94 9.34 -13.33 19.26
CA SER A 94 9.05 -13.20 20.69
C SER A 94 8.71 -14.55 21.37
N ALA A 95 8.04 -15.45 20.65
CA ALA A 95 7.67 -16.77 21.16
C ALA A 95 8.89 -17.70 21.31
N GLN A 96 9.90 -17.61 20.43
CA GLN A 96 11.13 -18.40 20.54
C GLN A 96 12.03 -17.93 21.69
N LEU A 97 12.10 -16.63 21.97
CA LEU A 97 12.85 -16.11 23.12
C LEU A 97 12.24 -16.58 24.45
N LEU A 98 10.91 -16.55 24.58
CA LEU A 98 10.23 -17.07 25.78
C LEU A 98 10.37 -18.59 25.93
N GLY A 99 10.31 -19.34 24.83
CA GLY A 99 10.53 -20.79 24.83
C GLY A 99 11.97 -21.19 25.19
N GLY A 100 12.97 -20.47 24.66
CA GLY A 100 14.39 -20.74 24.95
C GLY A 100 14.80 -20.43 26.39
N VAL A 101 14.23 -19.39 27.00
CA VAL A 101 14.49 -19.05 28.42
C VAL A 101 13.97 -20.12 29.36
N LEU A 102 12.76 -20.67 29.12
CA LEU A 102 12.21 -21.75 29.93
C LEU A 102 13.05 -23.04 29.84
N VAL A 103 13.50 -23.42 28.64
CA VAL A 103 14.36 -24.61 28.45
C VAL A 103 15.74 -24.39 29.08
N GLY A 104 16.32 -23.19 28.97
CA GLY A 104 17.59 -22.84 29.61
C GLY A 104 17.53 -22.89 31.14
N ILE A 105 16.42 -22.44 31.75
CA ILE A 105 16.22 -22.52 33.20
C ILE A 105 16.04 -23.97 33.67
N VAL A 106 15.28 -24.80 32.95
CA VAL A 106 15.07 -26.21 33.32
C VAL A 106 16.38 -27.02 33.21
N LEU A 107 17.15 -26.83 32.14
CA LEU A 107 18.44 -27.51 31.97
C LEU A 107 19.50 -26.99 32.95
N GLY A 108 19.54 -25.68 33.20
CA GLY A 108 20.45 -25.08 34.18
C GLY A 108 20.16 -25.51 35.61
N ALA A 109 18.87 -25.57 36.00
CA ALA A 109 18.46 -26.03 37.33
C ALA A 109 18.65 -27.55 37.51
N GLY A 110 18.34 -28.36 36.49
CA GLY A 110 18.56 -29.81 36.52
C GLY A 110 20.04 -30.19 36.58
N GLY A 111 20.90 -29.48 35.83
CA GLY A 111 22.35 -29.69 35.85
C GLY A 111 23.02 -29.26 37.15
N ALA A 112 22.55 -28.17 37.77
CA ALA A 112 23.06 -27.70 39.05
C ALA A 112 22.70 -28.65 40.21
N LEU A 113 21.48 -29.22 40.21
CA LEU A 113 21.05 -30.18 41.23
C LEU A 113 21.78 -31.52 41.12
N LEU A 114 22.04 -32.01 39.91
CA LEU A 114 22.79 -33.25 39.70
C LEU A 114 24.29 -33.10 40.03
N SER A 115 24.87 -31.94 39.76
CA SER A 115 26.29 -31.67 40.05
C SER A 115 26.55 -31.48 41.56
N GLY A 116 25.59 -30.90 42.30
CA GLY A 116 25.69 -30.76 43.76
C GLY A 116 25.59 -32.08 44.53
N ALA A 117 24.81 -33.05 44.03
CA ALA A 117 24.65 -34.36 44.66
C ALA A 117 25.87 -35.30 44.49
N LEU A 118 26.67 -35.10 43.44
CA LEU A 118 27.83 -35.94 43.12
C LEU A 118 29.12 -35.53 43.85
N LEU A 119 29.15 -34.36 44.49
CA LEU A 119 30.28 -33.83 45.26
C LEU A 119 30.22 -34.15 46.77
N CYS A 120 29.16 -34.84 47.23
CA CYS A 120 28.95 -35.18 48.65
C CYS A 120 29.06 -36.69 48.96
N ASN A 121 29.66 -37.50 48.08
CA ASN A 121 29.95 -38.92 48.31
C ASN A 121 31.43 -39.20 48.02
#